data_AF-A0A672FRC3-F1
#
_entry.id   AF-A0A672FRC3-F1
#
_cell.length_a   1.000
_cell.length_b   1.000
_cell.length_c   1.000
_cell.angle_alpha   90.00
_cell.angle_beta   90.00
_cell.angle_gamma   90.00
#
_symmetry.space_group_name_H-M   'P 1'
#
loop_
_entity.id
_entity.type
_entity.pdbx_description
1 polymer ?
#
loop_
_entity_poly.entity_id
_entity_poly.type
_entity_poly.pdbx_seq_one_letter_code
_entity_poly.pdbx_strand_id
1 'polypeptide(L)'
;MSPVQIGIMIAGYLAVMIKSLIKQGGFSTILADSQQGGRLNAWDFDLNPFRRHTFWTVVIGGTLGWVNVYGTNQAQVQRYAACRSVAQARIALFINLLGLWAILLSAMFAGLCIYSVYKRCDPWTAGLVSVPDELLPFLVKHTMAGEHGLLGLFFSAVYCGSLSTVSSSINALAAMTLEDLIKPYTAMSEKRLTALSKALSESFTLISLIWFLHIRGSHHHRLGDRRAAIGPVLSGNALSVCQHQSKNIPTLL
;
A
#
# COMPACT_ATOMS: atom_id res chain seq x y z
N MET A 1 6.03 3.80 -10.01
CA MET A 1 4.80 4.49 -10.45
C MET A 1 5.16 5.78 -11.16
N SER A 2 4.66 6.00 -12.38
CA SER A 2 4.93 7.23 -13.13
C SER A 2 4.02 8.38 -12.68
N PRO A 3 4.42 9.65 -12.84
CA PRO A 3 3.56 10.80 -12.53
C PRO A 3 2.22 10.76 -13.25
N VAL A 4 2.19 10.22 -14.49
CA VAL A 4 0.97 10.06 -15.28
C VAL A 4 -0.01 9.08 -14.62
N GLN A 5 0.48 7.91 -14.15
CA GLN A 5 -0.36 6.94 -13.43
C GLN A 5 -0.96 7.55 -12.17
N ILE A 6 -0.14 8.29 -11.41
CA ILE A 6 -0.58 8.98 -10.19
C ILE A 6 -1.65 10.02 -10.51
N GLY A 7 -1.43 10.85 -11.54
CA GLY A 7 -2.38 11.88 -11.95
C GLY A 7 -3.74 11.29 -12.36
N ILE A 8 -3.75 10.23 -13.16
CA ILE A 8 -4.97 9.53 -13.57
C ILE A 8 -5.72 8.96 -12.37
N MET A 9 -5.01 8.31 -11.44
CA MET A 9 -5.62 7.73 -10.25
C MET A 9 -6.23 8.79 -9.35
N ILE A 10 -5.50 9.88 -9.09
CA ILE A 10 -6.01 11.00 -8.28
C ILE A 10 -7.23 11.63 -8.95
N ALA A 11 -7.20 11.86 -10.26
CA ALA A 11 -8.32 12.45 -10.99
C ALA A 11 -9.57 11.57 -10.94
N GLY A 12 -9.45 10.27 -11.22
CA GLY A 12 -10.58 9.34 -11.15
C GLY A 12 -11.12 9.22 -9.72
N TYR A 13 -10.23 9.18 -8.74
CA TYR A 13 -10.61 9.13 -7.33
C TYR A 13 -11.37 10.38 -6.87
N LEU A 14 -10.88 11.57 -7.22
CA LEU A 14 -11.55 12.85 -6.96
C LEU A 14 -12.91 12.93 -7.66
N ALA A 15 -13.00 12.48 -8.92
CA ALA A 15 -14.25 12.47 -9.68
C ALA A 15 -15.35 11.63 -8.98
N VAL A 16 -14.99 10.47 -8.44
CA VAL A 16 -15.91 9.62 -7.68
C VAL A 16 -16.35 10.29 -6.39
N MET A 17 -15.44 10.96 -5.67
CA MET A 17 -15.80 11.68 -4.44
C MET A 17 -16.75 12.85 -4.73
N ILE A 18 -16.48 13.64 -5.77
CA ILE A 18 -17.33 14.78 -6.18
C ILE A 18 -18.71 14.30 -6.60
N LYS A 19 -18.81 13.25 -7.43
CA LYS A 19 -20.11 12.70 -7.82
C LYS A 19 -20.88 12.12 -6.63
N SER A 20 -20.19 11.51 -5.67
CA SER A 20 -20.80 11.00 -4.44
C SER A 20 -21.36 12.13 -3.57
N LEU A 21 -20.63 13.23 -3.44
CA LEU A 21 -21.08 14.45 -2.77
C LEU A 21 -22.34 15.03 -3.42
N ILE A 22 -22.37 15.14 -4.75
CA ILE A 22 -23.53 15.67 -5.49
C ILE A 22 -24.75 14.75 -5.27
N LYS A 23 -24.56 13.43 -5.38
CA LYS A 23 -25.64 12.44 -5.22
C LYS A 23 -26.28 12.48 -3.83
N GLN A 24 -25.50 12.76 -2.78
CA GLN A 24 -25.99 12.80 -1.40
C GLN A 24 -26.42 14.18 -0.90
N GLY A 25 -26.38 15.21 -1.76
CA GLY A 25 -26.76 16.56 -1.36
C GLY A 25 -25.70 17.27 -0.51
N GLY A 26 -24.43 16.85 -0.60
CA GLY A 26 -23.29 17.56 -0.02
C GLY A 26 -22.57 16.85 1.13
N PHE A 27 -21.53 17.51 1.63
CA PHE A 27 -20.64 16.99 2.67
C PHE A 27 -21.34 16.80 4.03
N SER A 28 -22.23 17.72 4.39
CA SER A 28 -22.96 17.70 5.67
C SER A 28 -23.82 16.44 5.81
N THR A 29 -24.49 16.02 4.74
CA THR A 29 -25.33 14.81 4.74
C THR A 29 -24.49 13.55 4.97
N ILE A 30 -23.35 13.44 4.27
CA ILE A 30 -22.43 12.30 4.42
C ILE A 30 -21.89 12.22 5.86
N LEU A 31 -21.54 13.36 6.44
CA LEU A 31 -21.05 13.42 7.82
C LEU A 31 -22.15 13.05 8.82
N ALA A 32 -23.36 13.57 8.66
CA ALA A 32 -24.51 13.26 9.51
C ALA A 32 -24.89 11.78 9.43
N ASP A 33 -24.91 11.20 8.22
CA ASP A 33 -25.11 9.77 8.02
C ASP A 33 -24.06 8.94 8.75
N SER A 34 -22.79 9.34 8.66
CA SER A 34 -21.67 8.65 9.28
C SER A 34 -21.68 8.76 10.81
N GLN A 35 -22.15 9.89 11.35
CA GLN A 35 -22.37 10.08 12.79
C GLN A 35 -23.48 9.16 13.30
N GLN A 36 -24.63 9.15 12.64
CA GLN A 36 -25.75 8.26 12.99
C GLN A 36 -25.36 6.79 12.88
N GLY A 37 -24.50 6.46 11.93
CA GLY A 37 -23.95 5.11 11.73
C GLY A 37 -22.86 4.69 12.71
N GLY A 38 -22.48 5.55 13.66
CA GLY A 38 -21.40 5.27 14.62
C GLY A 38 -20.02 5.11 13.99
N ARG A 39 -19.82 5.61 12.76
CA ARG A 39 -18.56 5.42 11.99
C ARG A 39 -17.47 6.44 12.34
N LEU A 40 -17.81 7.51 13.06
CA LEU A 40 -16.87 8.57 13.46
C LEU A 40 -16.25 8.35 14.85
N ASN A 41 -16.30 7.14 15.40
CA ASN A 41 -15.65 6.87 16.68
C ASN A 41 -14.13 6.75 16.50
N ALA A 42 -13.42 7.86 16.67
CA ALA A 42 -11.96 7.93 16.53
C ALA A 42 -11.19 7.48 17.79
N TRP A 43 -11.87 7.40 18.93
CA TRP A 43 -11.23 7.32 20.25
C TRP A 43 -11.64 6.05 21.01
N ASP A 44 -11.20 4.91 20.52
CA ASP A 44 -11.33 3.62 21.22
C ASP A 44 -10.04 3.30 21.99
N PHE A 45 -10.06 3.48 23.32
CA PHE A 45 -8.90 3.27 24.20
C PHE A 45 -8.81 1.84 24.77
N ASP A 46 -9.56 0.88 24.24
CA ASP A 46 -9.49 -0.53 24.61
C ASP A 46 -8.04 -1.08 24.44
N LEU A 47 -7.53 -1.73 25.49
CA LEU A 47 -6.19 -2.31 25.53
C LEU A 47 -6.13 -3.72 24.93
N ASN A 48 -7.26 -4.28 24.50
CA ASN A 48 -7.31 -5.62 23.93
C ASN A 48 -6.48 -5.72 22.63
N PRO A 49 -5.40 -6.53 22.60
CA PRO A 49 -4.52 -6.63 21.43
C PRO A 49 -5.16 -7.36 20.23
N PHE A 50 -6.28 -8.07 20.43
CA PHE A 50 -7.03 -8.73 19.35
C PHE A 50 -7.97 -7.77 18.63
N ARG A 51 -8.21 -6.57 19.17
CA ARG A 51 -8.97 -5.52 18.49
C ARG A 51 -8.07 -4.87 17.43
N ARG A 52 -8.51 -4.96 16.17
CA ARG A 52 -7.72 -4.53 15.02
C ARG A 52 -7.40 -3.03 14.98
N HIS A 53 -8.32 -2.20 15.49
CA HIS A 53 -8.22 -0.75 15.43
C HIS A 53 -8.62 -0.15 16.77
N THR A 54 -7.63 0.04 17.64
CA THR A 54 -7.73 0.81 18.89
C THR A 54 -6.72 1.95 18.82
N PHE A 55 -6.86 2.94 19.69
CA PHE A 55 -5.90 4.02 19.81
C PHE A 55 -4.47 3.48 19.96
N TRP A 56 -4.27 2.44 20.78
CA TRP A 56 -2.96 1.84 21.02
C TRP A 56 -2.41 1.10 19.81
N THR A 57 -3.22 0.29 19.13
CA THR A 57 -2.74 -0.46 17.96
C THR A 57 -2.45 0.46 16.78
N VAL A 58 -3.22 1.56 16.63
CA VAL A 58 -2.98 2.57 15.59
C VAL A 58 -1.75 3.43 15.91
N VAL A 59 -1.62 3.94 17.14
CA VAL A 59 -0.49 4.81 17.50
C VAL A 59 0.80 4.02 17.57
N ILE A 60 0.87 2.96 18.37
CA ILE A 60 2.10 2.19 18.56
C ILE A 60 2.40 1.34 17.32
N GLY A 61 1.43 0.53 16.89
CA GLY A 61 1.59 -0.35 15.73
C GLY A 61 1.75 0.41 14.42
N GLY A 62 0.99 1.51 14.24
CA GLY A 62 1.15 2.38 13.08
C GLY A 62 2.49 3.11 13.07
N THR A 63 2.94 3.66 14.19
CA THR A 63 4.26 4.32 14.26
C THR A 63 5.38 3.34 13.92
N LEU A 64 5.40 2.16 14.53
CA LEU A 64 6.40 1.13 14.21
C LEU A 64 6.32 0.68 12.75
N GLY A 65 5.11 0.53 12.22
CA GLY A 65 4.89 0.21 10.81
C GLY A 65 5.45 1.27 9.87
N TRP A 66 5.17 2.55 10.12
CA TRP A 66 5.67 3.65 9.29
C TRP A 66 7.18 3.84 9.43
N VAL A 67 7.74 3.71 10.63
CA VAL A 67 9.19 3.72 10.85
C VAL A 67 9.87 2.61 10.05
N ASN A 68 9.29 1.40 10.02
CA ASN A 68 9.81 0.33 9.19
C ASN A 68 9.74 0.67 7.69
N VAL A 69 8.60 1.18 7.21
CA VAL A 69 8.41 1.54 5.79
C VAL A 69 9.40 2.61 5.33
N TYR A 70 9.67 3.63 6.14
CA TYR A 70 10.57 4.73 5.75
C TYR A 70 12.03 4.48 6.14
N GLY A 71 12.30 3.69 7.19
CA GLY A 71 13.63 3.47 7.74
C GLY A 71 14.36 2.23 7.21
N THR A 72 13.64 1.15 6.89
CA THR A 72 14.25 -0.15 6.56
C THR A 72 13.94 -0.63 5.14
N ASN A 73 12.98 0.00 4.46
CA ASN A 73 12.63 -0.36 3.10
C ASN A 73 13.74 0.07 2.12
N GLN A 74 14.37 -0.91 1.47
CA GLN A 74 15.44 -0.70 0.50
C GLN A 74 15.07 0.28 -0.61
N ALA A 75 13.84 0.22 -1.14
CA ALA A 75 13.40 1.13 -2.19
C ALA A 75 13.31 2.58 -1.71
N GLN A 76 13.08 2.81 -0.41
CA GLN A 76 13.06 4.15 0.18
C GLN A 76 14.49 4.63 0.49
N VAL A 77 15.32 3.78 1.10
CA VAL A 77 16.73 4.09 1.39
C VAL A 77 17.48 4.50 0.12
N GLN A 78 17.26 3.80 -0.99
CA GLN A 78 17.86 4.13 -2.29
C GLN A 78 17.44 5.51 -2.81
N ARG A 79 16.18 5.93 -2.57
CA ARG A 79 15.71 7.27 -2.97
C ARG A 79 16.41 8.37 -2.18
N TYR A 80 16.69 8.13 -0.90
CA TYR A 80 17.42 9.10 -0.08
C TYR A 80 18.89 9.18 -0.47
N ALA A 81 19.53 8.02 -0.75
CA ALA A 81 20.91 7.95 -1.20
C ALA A 81 21.14 8.58 -2.58
N ALA A 82 20.11 8.65 -3.43
CA ALA A 82 20.18 9.33 -4.73
C ALA A 82 20.12 10.87 -4.63
N CYS A 83 19.79 11.44 -3.47
CA CYS A 83 19.76 12.88 -3.28
C CYS A 83 21.18 13.46 -3.14
N ARG A 84 21.41 14.67 -3.68
CA ARG A 84 22.75 15.30 -3.63
C ARG A 84 23.15 15.77 -2.23
N SER A 85 22.19 15.96 -1.32
CA SER A 85 22.44 16.40 0.05
C SER A 85 21.41 15.86 1.03
N VAL A 86 21.80 15.77 2.30
CA VAL A 86 20.90 15.35 3.40
C VAL A 86 19.72 16.31 3.56
N ALA A 87 19.93 17.62 3.33
CA ALA A 87 18.87 18.61 3.38
C ALA A 87 17.79 18.36 2.31
N GLN A 88 18.20 18.04 1.07
CA GLN A 88 17.27 17.69 0.00
C GLN A 88 16.52 16.39 0.30
N ALA A 89 17.20 15.38 0.84
CA ALA A 89 16.54 14.13 1.25
C ALA A 89 15.47 14.36 2.34
N ARG A 90 15.75 15.23 3.33
CA ARG A 90 14.78 15.62 4.37
C ARG A 90 13.57 16.33 3.78
N ILE A 91 13.78 17.29 2.88
CA ILE A 91 12.67 18.01 2.21
C ILE A 91 11.82 17.04 1.39
N ALA A 92 12.44 16.15 0.62
CA ALA A 92 11.73 15.13 -0.16
C ALA A 92 10.89 14.21 0.72
N LEU A 93 11.42 13.82 1.90
CA LEU A 93 10.69 13.07 2.91
C LEU A 93 9.48 13.82 3.46
N PHE A 94 9.62 15.10 3.80
CA PHE A 94 8.51 15.92 4.29
C PHE A 94 7.41 16.10 3.25
N ILE A 95 7.76 16.33 1.98
CA ILE A 95 6.79 16.44 0.89
C ILE A 95 6.04 15.11 0.70
N ASN A 96 6.76 13.98 0.75
CA ASN A 96 6.15 12.66 0.69
C ASN A 96 5.18 12.44 1.85
N LEU A 97 5.58 12.81 3.08
CA LEU A 97 4.72 12.71 4.25
C LEU A 97 3.43 13.52 4.07
N LEU A 98 3.52 14.79 3.67
CA LEU A 98 2.33 15.62 3.41
C LEU A 98 1.40 15.00 2.35
N GLY A 99 1.97 14.48 1.26
CA GLY A 99 1.21 13.76 0.24
C GLY A 99 0.50 12.52 0.78
N LEU A 100 1.17 11.74 1.63
CA LEU A 100 0.59 10.58 2.28
C LEU A 100 -0.58 10.96 3.19
N TRP A 101 -0.42 12.00 4.02
CA TRP A 101 -1.50 12.51 4.87
C TRP A 101 -2.72 12.93 4.04
N ALA A 102 -2.51 13.65 2.94
CA ALA A 102 -3.59 14.04 2.04
C ALA A 102 -4.32 12.83 1.43
N ILE A 103 -3.58 11.82 0.97
CA ILE A 103 -4.16 10.59 0.41
C ILE A 103 -4.94 9.82 1.48
N LEU A 104 -4.40 9.66 2.70
CA LEU A 104 -5.07 8.95 3.79
C LEU A 104 -6.36 9.64 4.22
N LEU A 105 -6.36 10.96 4.37
CA LEU A 105 -7.57 11.72 4.67
C LEU A 105 -8.62 11.57 3.56
N SER A 106 -8.18 11.61 2.30
CA SER A 106 -9.08 11.37 1.17
C SER A 106 -9.63 9.94 1.13
N ALA A 107 -8.83 8.94 1.53
CA ALA A 107 -9.23 7.54 1.68
C ALA A 107 -10.31 7.36 2.75
N MET A 108 -10.10 7.98 3.91
CA MET A 108 -11.11 7.99 4.98
C MET A 108 -12.40 8.63 4.50
N PHE A 109 -12.33 9.77 3.82
CA PHE A 109 -13.51 10.46 3.31
C PHE A 109 -14.27 9.62 2.27
N ALA A 110 -13.61 8.94 1.33
CA ALA A 110 -14.30 8.04 0.41
C ALA A 110 -14.95 6.85 1.13
N GLY A 111 -14.36 6.35 2.22
CA GLY A 111 -15.01 5.36 3.08
C GLY A 111 -16.34 5.85 3.64
N LEU A 112 -16.41 7.11 4.07
CA LEU A 112 -17.67 7.75 4.51
C LEU A 112 -18.65 7.92 3.34
N CYS A 113 -18.18 8.29 2.16
CA CYS A 113 -19.00 8.37 0.95
C CYS A 113 -19.62 7.02 0.60
N ILE A 114 -18.84 5.93 0.61
CA ILE A 114 -19.34 4.56 0.39
C ILE A 114 -20.42 4.24 1.42
N TYR A 115 -20.17 4.51 2.69
CA TYR A 115 -21.13 4.25 3.76
C TYR A 115 -22.44 5.03 3.56
N SER A 116 -22.38 6.33 3.28
CA SER A 116 -23.58 7.15 3.04
C SER A 116 -24.32 6.68 1.77
N VAL A 117 -23.62 6.41 0.66
CA VAL A 117 -24.20 5.92 -0.61
C VAL A 117 -24.92 4.58 -0.44
N TYR A 118 -24.37 3.67 0.36
CA TYR A 118 -24.90 2.32 0.52
C TYR A 118 -25.61 2.08 1.86
N LYS A 119 -25.92 3.13 2.64
CA LYS A 119 -26.57 3.06 3.97
C LYS A 119 -27.84 2.20 3.99
N ARG A 120 -28.62 2.22 2.90
CA ARG A 120 -29.90 1.49 2.76
C ARG A 120 -29.82 0.22 1.91
N CYS A 121 -28.81 0.10 1.06
CA CYS A 121 -28.64 -1.02 0.14
C CYS A 121 -27.15 -1.37 0.07
N ASP A 122 -26.69 -2.13 1.06
CA ASP A 122 -25.29 -2.54 1.13
C ASP A 122 -25.01 -3.62 0.07
N PRO A 123 -24.19 -3.32 -0.96
CA PRO A 123 -23.84 -4.29 -2.00
C PRO A 123 -23.05 -5.48 -1.44
N TRP A 124 -22.42 -5.36 -0.26
CA TRP A 124 -21.86 -6.50 0.43
C TRP A 124 -22.95 -7.46 0.89
N THR A 125 -23.87 -7.00 1.73
CA THR A 125 -24.90 -7.87 2.33
C THR A 125 -25.82 -8.44 1.25
N ALA A 126 -25.99 -7.72 0.14
CA ALA A 126 -26.72 -8.17 -1.04
C ALA A 126 -25.97 -9.23 -1.89
N GLY A 127 -24.73 -9.60 -1.56
CA GLY A 127 -23.95 -10.59 -2.30
C GLY A 127 -23.44 -10.11 -3.67
N LEU A 128 -23.53 -8.81 -3.95
CA LEU A 128 -22.99 -8.20 -5.19
C LEU A 128 -21.47 -7.99 -5.12
N VAL A 129 -20.92 -7.97 -3.90
CA VAL A 129 -19.50 -7.81 -3.59
C VAL A 129 -19.07 -8.93 -2.64
N SER A 130 -17.95 -9.60 -2.94
CA SER A 130 -17.51 -10.77 -2.17
C SER A 130 -16.65 -10.39 -0.95
N VAL A 131 -15.95 -9.25 -1.03
CA VAL A 131 -14.98 -8.80 -0.01
C VAL A 131 -15.03 -7.27 0.18
N PRO A 132 -14.65 -6.72 1.35
CA PRO A 132 -14.78 -5.27 1.64
C PRO A 132 -14.04 -4.40 0.66
N ASP A 133 -12.86 -4.89 0.27
CA ASP A 133 -11.87 -4.13 -0.48
C ASP A 133 -12.37 -3.80 -1.90
N GLU A 134 -13.40 -4.51 -2.38
CA GLU A 134 -14.04 -4.31 -3.67
C GLU A 134 -15.14 -3.23 -3.65
N LEU A 135 -15.56 -2.73 -2.48
CA LEU A 135 -16.61 -1.71 -2.36
C LEU A 135 -16.24 -0.40 -3.06
N LEU A 136 -15.00 0.04 -2.94
CA LEU A 136 -14.53 1.26 -3.60
C LEU A 136 -14.49 1.09 -5.14
N PRO A 137 -13.86 0.03 -5.70
CA PRO A 137 -13.99 -0.32 -7.11
C PRO A 137 -15.45 -0.42 -7.61
N PHE A 138 -16.33 -0.99 -6.79
CA PHE A 138 -17.76 -1.11 -7.11
C PHE A 138 -18.43 0.26 -7.17
N LEU A 139 -18.14 1.15 -6.22
CA LEU A 139 -18.62 2.54 -6.23
C LEU A 139 -18.12 3.29 -7.46
N VAL A 140 -16.84 3.15 -7.81
CA VAL A 140 -16.25 3.78 -9.01
C VAL A 140 -17.01 3.32 -10.26
N LYS A 141 -17.18 2.01 -10.42
CA LYS A 141 -17.92 1.41 -11.54
C LYS A 141 -19.37 1.92 -11.61
N HIS A 142 -20.07 1.95 -10.49
CA HIS A 142 -21.45 2.43 -10.41
C HIS A 142 -21.57 3.92 -10.75
N THR A 143 -20.63 4.74 -10.26
CA THR A 143 -20.67 6.20 -10.38
C THR A 143 -20.18 6.70 -11.74
N MET A 144 -19.30 5.94 -12.39
CA MET A 144 -18.72 6.25 -13.69
C MET A 144 -19.29 5.38 -14.82
N ALA A 145 -20.44 4.75 -14.63
CA ALA A 145 -21.06 3.87 -15.62
C ALA A 145 -21.32 4.55 -16.98
N GLY A 146 -21.54 5.87 -17.01
CA GLY A 146 -21.69 6.63 -18.26
C GLY A 146 -20.36 6.94 -18.99
N GLU A 147 -19.22 6.80 -18.32
CA GLU A 147 -17.91 7.28 -18.78
C GLU A 147 -16.93 6.11 -18.99
N HIS A 148 -17.28 5.19 -19.87
CA HIS A 148 -16.57 3.92 -20.09
C HIS A 148 -15.06 4.08 -20.32
N GLY A 149 -14.64 5.12 -21.07
CA GLY A 149 -13.23 5.40 -21.33
C GLY A 149 -12.44 5.81 -20.08
N LEU A 150 -13.01 6.70 -19.27
CA LEU A 150 -12.38 7.16 -18.02
C LEU A 150 -12.31 6.04 -16.98
N LEU A 151 -13.34 5.19 -16.93
CA LEU A 151 -13.37 4.02 -16.06
C LEU A 151 -12.25 3.02 -16.39
N GLY A 152 -12.08 2.70 -17.67
CA GLY A 152 -11.01 1.82 -18.14
C GLY A 152 -9.63 2.40 -17.86
N LEU A 153 -9.45 3.71 -18.06
CA LEU A 153 -8.19 4.40 -17.77
C LEU A 153 -7.85 4.38 -16.27
N PHE A 154 -8.83 4.62 -15.39
CA PHE A 154 -8.66 4.55 -13.95
C PHE A 154 -8.21 3.16 -13.49
N PHE A 155 -8.94 2.10 -13.88
CA PHE A 155 -8.57 0.74 -13.48
C PHE A 155 -7.21 0.32 -14.05
N SER A 156 -6.93 0.66 -15.30
CA SER A 156 -5.61 0.39 -15.90
C SER A 156 -4.49 1.07 -15.11
N ALA A 157 -4.65 2.34 -14.72
CA ALA A 157 -3.67 3.05 -13.92
C ALA A 157 -3.48 2.42 -12.52
N VAL A 158 -4.57 1.99 -11.86
CA VAL A 158 -4.51 1.27 -10.57
C VAL A 158 -3.74 -0.05 -10.70
N TYR A 159 -4.03 -0.85 -11.73
CA TYR A 159 -3.33 -2.10 -11.97
C TYR A 159 -1.86 -1.87 -12.29
N CYS A 160 -1.53 -0.92 -13.18
CA CYS A 160 -0.15 -0.57 -13.49
C CYS A 160 0.62 -0.05 -12.27
N GLY A 161 -0.03 0.77 -11.43
CA GLY A 161 0.53 1.26 -10.18
C GLY A 161 0.88 0.13 -9.21
N SER A 162 -0.05 -0.79 -9.03
CA SER A 162 0.12 -1.99 -8.19
C SER A 162 1.26 -2.86 -8.70
N LEU A 163 1.28 -3.18 -10.00
CA LEU A 163 2.36 -3.95 -10.64
C LEU A 163 3.73 -3.26 -10.48
N SER A 164 3.80 -1.93 -10.56
CA SER A 164 5.06 -1.20 -10.36
C SER A 164 5.60 -1.33 -8.93
N THR A 165 4.72 -1.46 -7.94
CA THR A 165 5.10 -1.64 -6.53
C THR A 165 5.57 -3.07 -6.27
N VAL A 166 4.89 -4.06 -6.85
CA VAL A 166 5.30 -5.47 -6.81
C VAL A 166 6.69 -5.63 -7.45
N SER A 167 6.88 -5.09 -8.65
CA SER A 167 8.16 -5.13 -9.35
C SER A 167 9.29 -4.48 -8.54
N SER A 168 9.04 -3.31 -7.94
CA SER A 168 10.04 -2.65 -7.07
C SER A 168 10.42 -3.49 -5.85
N SER A 169 9.44 -4.20 -5.26
CA SER A 169 9.67 -5.08 -4.10
C SER A 169 10.47 -6.33 -4.47
N ILE A 170 10.18 -6.93 -5.62
CA ILE A 170 10.94 -8.08 -6.15
C ILE A 170 12.38 -7.68 -6.47
N ASN A 171 12.57 -6.53 -7.13
CA ASN A 171 13.90 -6.03 -7.45
C ASN A 171 14.70 -5.69 -6.18
N ALA A 172 14.03 -5.14 -5.15
CA ALA A 172 14.65 -4.90 -3.85
C ALA A 172 15.07 -6.21 -3.18
N LEU A 173 14.23 -7.24 -3.19
CA LEU A 173 14.55 -8.56 -2.63
C LEU A 173 15.72 -9.24 -3.36
N ALA A 174 15.76 -9.13 -4.70
CA ALA A 174 16.88 -9.62 -5.48
C ALA A 174 18.19 -8.87 -5.15
N ALA A 175 18.12 -7.56 -5.00
CA ALA A 175 19.27 -6.76 -4.60
C ALA A 175 19.77 -7.12 -3.19
N MET A 176 18.88 -7.22 -2.20
CA MET A 176 19.25 -7.66 -0.84
C MET A 176 19.88 -9.06 -0.85
N THR A 177 19.27 -10.02 -1.57
CA THR A 177 19.81 -11.38 -1.69
C THR A 177 21.23 -11.36 -2.28
N LEU A 178 21.45 -10.54 -3.29
CA LEU A 178 22.72 -10.45 -3.98
C LEU A 178 23.81 -9.78 -3.11
N GLU A 179 23.50 -8.63 -2.52
CA GLU A 179 24.44 -7.84 -1.70
C GLU A 179 24.74 -8.52 -0.35
N ASP A 180 23.72 -9.09 0.30
CA ASP A 180 23.84 -9.60 1.66
C ASP A 180 24.21 -11.09 1.72
N LEU A 181 23.77 -11.91 0.75
CA LEU A 181 23.96 -13.38 0.81
C LEU A 181 24.95 -13.93 -0.21
N ILE A 182 25.23 -13.24 -1.32
CA ILE A 182 26.05 -13.78 -2.40
C ILE A 182 27.41 -13.08 -2.47
N LYS A 183 27.44 -11.74 -2.51
CA LYS A 183 28.68 -10.97 -2.57
C LYS A 183 29.67 -11.24 -1.44
N PRO A 184 29.26 -11.44 -0.16
CA PRO A 184 30.22 -11.69 0.91
C PRO A 184 31.01 -12.98 0.75
N TYR A 185 30.48 -13.93 -0.03
CA TYR A 185 31.07 -15.25 -0.23
C TYR A 185 31.65 -15.45 -1.63
N THR A 186 31.53 -14.45 -2.53
CA THR A 186 31.98 -14.58 -3.92
C THR A 186 32.55 -13.26 -4.47
N ALA A 187 33.72 -13.34 -5.12
CA ALA A 187 34.29 -12.23 -5.88
C ALA A 187 33.93 -12.39 -7.37
N MET A 188 32.78 -11.86 -7.77
CA MET A 188 32.30 -11.90 -9.16
C MET A 188 32.46 -10.56 -9.88
N SER A 189 32.65 -10.61 -11.21
CA SER A 189 32.62 -9.41 -12.08
C SER A 189 31.22 -8.78 -12.11
N GLU A 190 31.13 -7.45 -12.20
CA GLU A 190 29.86 -6.70 -12.23
C GLU A 190 28.87 -7.17 -13.32
N LYS A 191 29.37 -7.65 -14.46
CA LYS A 191 28.52 -8.20 -15.54
C LYS A 191 27.79 -9.45 -15.08
N ARG A 192 28.47 -10.36 -14.37
CA ARG A 192 27.89 -11.60 -13.83
C ARG A 192 26.94 -11.29 -12.67
N LEU A 193 27.31 -10.33 -11.83
CA LEU A 193 26.48 -9.85 -10.73
C LEU A 193 25.14 -9.30 -11.24
N THR A 194 25.17 -8.47 -12.30
CA THR A 194 23.96 -7.92 -12.91
C THR A 194 23.09 -9.01 -13.54
N ALA A 195 23.70 -9.98 -14.23
CA ALA A 195 22.98 -11.12 -14.79
C ALA A 195 22.31 -11.97 -13.70
N LEU A 196 23.02 -12.20 -12.59
CA LEU A 196 22.50 -12.93 -11.43
C LEU A 196 21.35 -12.17 -10.74
N SER A 197 21.45 -10.86 -10.59
CA SER A 197 20.36 -10.03 -10.06
C SER A 197 19.09 -10.13 -10.90
N LYS A 198 19.21 -10.15 -12.23
CA LYS A 198 18.08 -10.33 -13.16
C LYS A 198 17.47 -11.73 -13.01
N ALA A 199 18.31 -12.77 -13.00
CA ALA A 199 17.86 -14.15 -12.82
C ALA A 199 17.13 -14.36 -11.48
N LEU A 200 17.64 -13.77 -10.38
CA LEU A 200 16.97 -13.79 -9.08
C LEU A 200 15.60 -13.10 -9.13
N SER A 201 15.51 -11.93 -9.77
CA SER A 201 14.24 -11.19 -9.90
C SER A 201 13.18 -12.00 -10.69
N GLU A 202 13.59 -12.65 -11.77
CA GLU A 202 12.73 -13.54 -12.56
C GLU A 202 12.28 -14.76 -11.74
N SER A 203 13.21 -15.39 -11.00
CA SER A 203 12.90 -16.55 -10.17
C SER A 203 11.90 -16.21 -9.05
N PHE A 204 12.07 -15.07 -8.36
CA PHE A 204 11.15 -14.62 -7.32
C PHE A 204 9.77 -14.26 -7.87
N THR A 205 9.71 -13.72 -9.08
CA THR A 205 8.43 -13.47 -9.77
C THR A 205 7.70 -14.78 -10.03
N LEU A 206 8.39 -15.80 -10.54
CA LEU A 206 7.79 -17.10 -10.82
C LEU A 206 7.31 -17.80 -9.55
N ILE A 207 8.12 -17.78 -8.48
CA ILE A 207 7.75 -18.33 -7.17
C ILE A 207 6.50 -17.63 -6.62
N SER A 208 6.45 -16.29 -6.69
CA SER A 208 5.30 -15.50 -6.23
C SER A 208 4.04 -15.83 -7.03
N LEU A 209 4.16 -16.04 -8.35
CA LEU A 209 3.05 -16.44 -9.22
C LEU A 209 2.53 -17.85 -8.88
N ILE A 210 3.43 -18.82 -8.73
CA ILE A 210 3.08 -20.20 -8.35
C ILE A 210 2.36 -20.21 -7.00
N TRP A 211 2.88 -19.47 -6.02
CA TRP A 211 2.27 -19.36 -4.69
C TRP A 211 0.87 -18.73 -4.77
N PHE A 212 0.71 -17.67 -5.57
CA PHE A 212 -0.60 -17.05 -5.81
C PHE A 212 -1.60 -18.02 -6.45
N LEU A 213 -1.18 -18.79 -7.47
CA LEU A 213 -2.02 -19.79 -8.12
C LEU A 213 -2.40 -20.93 -7.16
N HIS A 214 -1.48 -21.36 -6.30
CA HIS A 214 -1.74 -22.36 -5.28
C HIS A 214 -2.76 -21.86 -4.24
N ILE A 215 -2.63 -20.61 -3.79
CA ILE A 215 -3.59 -19.97 -2.89
C ILE A 215 -4.96 -19.86 -3.54
N ARG A 216 -5.03 -19.44 -4.80
CA ARG A 216 -6.29 -19.34 -5.53
C ARG A 216 -6.96 -20.70 -5.71
N GLY A 217 -6.19 -21.74 -6.02
CA GLY A 217 -6.67 -23.12 -6.06
C GLY A 217 -7.17 -23.63 -4.71
N SER A 218 -6.51 -23.22 -3.62
CA SER A 218 -6.89 -23.58 -2.24
C SER A 218 -8.12 -22.81 -1.74
N HIS A 219 -8.31 -21.56 -2.15
CA HIS A 219 -9.46 -20.72 -1.77
C HIS A 219 -10.78 -21.19 -2.39
N HIS A 220 -10.76 -21.95 -3.49
CA HIS A 220 -11.96 -22.59 -4.01
C HIS A 220 -12.56 -23.62 -3.04
N HIS A 221 -11.79 -24.07 -2.04
CA HIS A 221 -12.21 -25.04 -1.02
C HIS A 221 -12.49 -24.46 0.37
N ARG A 222 -12.15 -23.20 0.67
CA ARG A 222 -12.36 -22.59 2.01
C ARG A 222 -12.73 -21.11 1.91
N LEU A 223 -14.03 -20.85 1.77
CA LEU A 223 -14.68 -19.57 2.03
C LEU A 223 -14.83 -19.40 3.54
N GLY A 224 -13.84 -18.78 4.18
CA GLY A 224 -13.93 -18.46 5.59
C GLY A 224 -12.60 -18.66 6.29
N ASP A 225 -12.04 -17.53 6.71
CA ASP A 225 -11.04 -17.43 7.75
C ASP A 225 -9.55 -17.58 7.35
N ARG A 226 -8.75 -16.63 7.86
CA ARG A 226 -7.28 -16.50 7.85
C ARG A 226 -6.62 -15.61 6.78
N ARG A 227 -6.91 -14.30 6.85
CA ARG A 227 -5.93 -13.25 6.50
C ARG A 227 -5.07 -12.90 7.72
N ALA A 228 -4.06 -13.72 8.04
CA ALA A 228 -3.13 -13.45 9.14
C ALA A 228 -1.64 -13.64 8.79
N ALA A 229 -1.27 -13.89 7.53
CA ALA A 229 0.09 -14.35 7.21
C ALA A 229 0.92 -13.39 6.33
N ILE A 230 0.65 -12.08 6.32
CA ILE A 230 1.50 -11.09 5.58
C ILE A 230 2.37 -10.26 6.56
N GLY A 231 2.25 -10.49 7.87
CA GLY A 231 3.05 -9.79 8.89
C GLY A 231 4.56 -10.12 8.95
N PRO A 232 5.04 -11.36 8.73
CA PRO A 232 6.42 -11.71 9.13
C PRO A 232 7.54 -11.27 8.17
N VAL A 233 7.25 -10.83 6.95
CA VAL A 233 8.31 -10.44 5.98
C VAL A 233 8.82 -9.02 6.26
N LEU A 234 8.09 -8.21 7.04
CA LEU A 234 8.46 -6.83 7.35
C LEU A 234 9.32 -6.68 8.61
N SER A 235 9.34 -7.66 9.52
CA SER A 235 10.11 -7.59 10.77
C SER A 235 11.59 -7.97 10.62
N GLY A 236 11.96 -8.75 9.59
CA GLY A 236 13.36 -9.12 9.32
C GLY A 236 14.23 -7.96 8.82
N ASN A 237 13.63 -6.96 8.17
CA ASN A 237 14.37 -5.86 7.54
C ASN A 237 14.98 -4.88 8.57
N ALA A 238 14.39 -4.74 9.76
CA ALA A 238 14.90 -3.81 10.78
C ALA A 238 16.24 -4.26 11.39
N LEU A 239 16.44 -5.57 11.57
CA LEU A 239 17.67 -6.13 12.12
C LEU A 239 18.82 -6.13 11.10
N SER A 240 18.54 -6.48 9.83
CA SER A 240 19.54 -6.49 8.76
C SER A 240 20.05 -5.08 8.44
N VAL A 241 19.16 -4.08 8.37
CA VAL A 241 19.53 -2.68 8.08
C VAL A 241 20.37 -2.07 9.20
N CYS A 242 20.10 -2.38 10.47
CA CYS A 242 20.93 -1.93 11.60
C CYS A 242 22.36 -2.50 11.50
N GLN A 243 22.51 -3.77 11.10
CA GLN A 243 23.83 -4.38 10.95
C GLN A 243 24.60 -3.84 9.73
N HIS A 244 23.91 -3.52 8.62
CA HIS A 244 24.56 -2.97 7.44
C HIS A 244 24.93 -1.48 7.59
N GLN A 245 24.12 -0.67 8.27
CA GLN A 245 24.45 0.72 8.59
C GLN A 245 25.63 0.79 9.57
N SER A 246 25.74 -0.12 10.54
CA SER A 246 26.88 -0.18 11.47
C SER A 246 28.23 -0.45 10.78
N LYS A 247 28.25 -1.09 9.61
CA LYS A 247 29.49 -1.39 8.88
C LYS A 247 29.93 -0.28 7.91
N ASN A 248 29.05 0.66 7.59
CA ASN A 248 29.28 1.71 6.58
C ASN A 248 29.26 3.15 7.15
N ILE A 249 29.43 3.32 8.47
CA ILE A 249 29.75 4.63 9.05
C ILE A 249 31.28 4.78 8.98
N PRO A 250 31.84 5.55 8.02
CA PRO A 250 33.19 6.06 8.21
C PRO A 250 33.15 6.94 9.46
N THR A 251 34.07 6.66 10.38
CA THR A 251 34.45 7.49 11.52
C THR A 251 34.56 8.94 11.07
N LEU A 252 33.49 9.72 11.29
CA LEU A 252 33.51 11.18 11.31
C LEU A 252 33.43 11.60 12.77
N LEU A 253 34.53 11.34 13.47
CA LEU A 253 35.04 12.09 14.61
C LEU A 253 36.54 12.26 14.37
#